data_AF-A0A7M5XAC5-F1
#
_entry.id   AF-A0A7M5XAC5-F1
#
_cell.length_a   1.000
_cell.length_b   1.000
_cell.length_c   1.000
_cell.angle_alpha   90.00
_cell.angle_beta   90.00
_cell.angle_gamma   90.00
#
_symmetry.space_group_name_H-M   'P 1'
#
loop_
_entity.id
_entity.type
_entity.pdbx_description
1 polymer ?
#
loop_
_entity_poly.entity_id
_entity_poly.type
_entity_poly.pdbx_seq_one_letter_code
_entity_poly.pdbx_strand_id
1 'polypeptide(L)'
;KSNRVTKPAYFTISGENKVELMKGFGVYLHRETICNAHLLPETDTCVAYLMKRMFSQQELVILNVTGANGHSPISKNVVNAILGFCLAFTHEGCGRKKDKQQSKLTLPKLHRYIAGTIQTARNYLKEGKDWKVKSEEEEYTQ
;
A
#
# COMPACT_ATOMS: atom_id res chain seq x y z
N LYS A 1 45.80 2.47 5.28
CA LYS A 1 44.35 2.76 5.41
C LYS A 1 43.64 2.20 4.18
N SER A 2 43.00 1.03 4.28
CA SER A 2 42.22 0.43 3.19
C SER A 2 40.76 0.46 3.62
N ASN A 3 40.01 1.46 3.14
CA ASN A 3 38.56 1.49 3.30
C ASN A 3 37.99 0.42 2.35
N ARG A 4 37.80 -0.79 2.86
CA ARG A 4 36.92 -1.77 2.23
C ARG A 4 35.51 -1.20 2.33
N VAL A 5 35.08 -0.54 1.27
CA VAL A 5 33.66 -0.27 1.01
C VAL A 5 33.02 -1.63 0.79
N THR A 6 32.46 -2.21 1.86
CA THR A 6 31.54 -3.34 1.75
C THR A 6 30.31 -2.84 1.01
N LYS A 7 30.22 -3.14 -0.28
CA LYS A 7 28.99 -3.00 -1.05
C LYS A 7 27.90 -3.80 -0.31
N PRO A 8 26.72 -3.24 -0.02
CA PRO A 8 25.63 -4.02 0.52
C PRO A 8 25.30 -5.13 -0.48
N ALA A 9 25.28 -6.37 0.01
CA ALA A 9 24.99 -7.55 -0.78
C ALA A 9 23.51 -7.54 -1.16
N TYR A 10 23.18 -6.95 -2.31
CA TYR A 10 21.92 -7.22 -2.98
C TYR A 10 22.11 -8.53 -3.75
N PHE A 11 21.66 -9.64 -3.14
CA PHE A 11 21.55 -10.90 -3.85
C PHE A 11 20.44 -10.77 -4.90
N THR A 12 20.86 -10.82 -6.15
CA THR A 12 20.02 -10.97 -7.33
C THR A 12 19.52 -12.41 -7.40
N ILE A 13 18.20 -12.66 -7.30
CA ILE A 13 17.57 -13.81 -7.97
C ILE A 13 16.15 -13.38 -8.45
N SER A 14 15.93 -13.52 -9.76
CA SER A 14 14.71 -13.23 -10.55
C SER A 14 14.49 -11.74 -10.90
N GLY A 15 14.21 -11.47 -12.18
CA GLY A 15 13.95 -10.13 -12.74
C GLY A 15 12.65 -9.47 -12.27
N GLU A 16 12.14 -9.81 -11.09
CA GLU A 16 11.03 -9.12 -10.47
C GLU A 16 11.58 -8.04 -9.53
N ASN A 17 11.45 -6.78 -9.92
CA ASN A 17 11.81 -5.60 -9.13
C ASN A 17 10.87 -5.43 -7.92
N LYS A 18 10.70 -6.49 -7.12
CA LYS A 18 9.85 -6.55 -5.94
C LYS A 18 10.71 -6.27 -4.70
N VAL A 19 10.17 -5.42 -3.84
CA VAL A 19 10.78 -4.98 -2.58
C VAL A 19 9.74 -5.11 -1.49
N GLU A 20 10.19 -5.39 -0.28
CA GLU A 20 9.30 -5.50 0.86
C GLU A 20 8.70 -4.12 1.17
N LEU A 21 7.36 -4.05 1.30
CA LEU A 21 6.64 -2.81 1.59
C LEU A 21 7.09 -2.18 2.91
N MET A 22 7.34 -3.04 3.91
CA MET A 22 7.92 -2.67 5.18
C MET A 22 8.70 -3.86 5.71
N LYS A 23 9.95 -3.65 6.12
CA LYS A 23 10.87 -4.71 6.53
C LYS A 23 10.29 -5.54 7.69
N GLY A 24 10.30 -6.86 7.54
CA GLY A 24 9.93 -7.81 8.60
C GLY A 24 8.46 -8.25 8.62
N PHE A 25 7.66 -7.85 7.62
CA PHE A 25 6.24 -8.22 7.51
C PHE A 25 5.97 -9.22 6.38
N GLY A 26 6.93 -9.46 5.47
CA GLY A 26 6.82 -10.43 4.39
C GLY A 26 5.83 -10.03 3.28
N VAL A 27 5.59 -8.74 3.11
CA VAL A 27 4.67 -8.20 2.08
C VAL A 27 5.50 -7.53 1.00
N TYR A 28 5.46 -8.05 -0.23
CA TYR A 28 6.32 -7.61 -1.33
C TYR A 28 5.50 -6.97 -2.44
N LEU A 29 5.96 -5.82 -2.95
CA LEU A 29 5.37 -5.12 -4.08
C LEU A 29 6.46 -4.65 -5.05
N HIS A 30 6.09 -4.32 -6.28
CA HIS A 30 7.02 -3.71 -7.22
C HIS A 30 7.53 -2.37 -6.69
N ARG A 31 8.84 -2.10 -6.87
CA ARG A 31 9.49 -0.86 -6.43
C ARG A 31 8.79 0.39 -6.95
N GLU A 32 8.35 0.36 -8.20
CA GLU A 32 7.57 1.44 -8.82
C GLU A 32 6.25 1.67 -8.09
N THR A 33 5.53 0.60 -7.74
CA THR A 33 4.28 0.71 -6.95
C THR A 33 4.53 1.34 -5.60
N ILE A 34 5.63 0.99 -4.92
CA ILE A 34 5.99 1.60 -3.63
C ILE A 34 6.30 3.10 -3.80
N CYS A 35 7.10 3.48 -4.80
CA CYS A 35 7.38 4.90 -5.02
C CYS A 35 6.12 5.67 -5.45
N ASN A 36 5.25 5.12 -6.30
CA ASN A 36 4.00 5.78 -6.68
C ASN A 36 3.08 5.96 -5.47
N ALA A 37 2.97 4.94 -4.60
CA ALA A 37 2.22 5.04 -3.36
C ALA A 37 2.73 6.16 -2.43
N HIS A 38 4.04 6.41 -2.44
CA HIS A 38 4.70 7.46 -1.66
C HIS A 38 4.40 8.88 -2.19
N LEU A 39 4.13 9.00 -3.49
CA LEU A 39 3.78 10.28 -4.13
C LEU A 39 2.31 10.66 -3.92
N LEU A 40 1.49 9.79 -3.33
CA LEU A 40 0.08 10.07 -3.07
C LEU A 40 -0.06 11.05 -1.89
N PRO A 41 -0.87 12.12 -2.03
CA PRO A 41 -0.98 13.18 -1.03
C PRO A 41 -1.74 12.76 0.23
N GLU A 42 -2.74 11.89 0.09
CA GLU A 42 -3.62 11.51 1.18
C GLU A 42 -3.40 10.05 1.60
N THR A 43 -3.47 9.80 2.92
CA THR A 43 -3.21 8.46 3.49
C THR A 43 -4.24 7.43 3.05
N ASP A 44 -5.51 7.81 2.99
CA ASP A 44 -6.58 6.94 2.50
C ASP A 44 -6.43 6.60 1.01
N THR A 45 -6.01 7.56 0.18
CA THR A 45 -5.68 7.34 -1.23
C THR A 45 -4.47 6.41 -1.38
N CYS A 46 -3.45 6.58 -0.53
CA CYS A 46 -2.30 5.67 -0.45
C CYS A 46 -2.70 4.23 -0.09
N VAL A 47 -3.52 4.07 0.95
CA VAL A 47 -4.04 2.76 1.38
C VAL A 47 -4.87 2.13 0.26
N ALA A 48 -5.76 2.88 -0.37
CA ALA A 48 -6.55 2.42 -1.50
C ALA A 48 -5.69 1.92 -2.66
N TYR A 49 -4.67 2.70 -3.04
CA TYR A 49 -3.72 2.33 -4.08
C TYR A 49 -2.97 1.03 -3.76
N LEU A 50 -2.41 0.91 -2.55
CA LEU A 50 -1.71 -0.29 -2.12
C LEU A 50 -2.62 -1.52 -2.10
N MET A 51 -3.84 -1.39 -1.59
CA MET A 51 -4.83 -2.48 -1.57
C MET A 51 -5.18 -2.94 -2.98
N LYS A 52 -5.40 -2.01 -3.92
CA LYS A 52 -5.67 -2.33 -5.34
C LYS A 52 -4.50 -3.06 -6.01
N ARG A 53 -3.26 -2.80 -5.59
CA ARG A 53 -2.06 -3.43 -6.13
C ARG A 53 -1.74 -4.79 -5.48
N MET A 54 -2.28 -5.07 -4.30
CA MET A 54 -2.13 -6.34 -3.61
C MET A 54 -3.25 -7.34 -3.90
N PHE A 55 -4.45 -6.84 -4.20
CA PHE A 55 -5.66 -7.66 -4.34
C PHE A 55 -6.45 -7.26 -5.57
N SER A 56 -6.97 -8.25 -6.29
CA SER A 56 -8.01 -8.04 -7.29
C SER A 56 -9.30 -7.52 -6.63
N GLN A 57 -10.14 -6.87 -7.43
CA GLN A 57 -11.45 -6.39 -6.97
C GLN A 57 -12.31 -7.54 -6.42
N GLN A 58 -12.22 -8.73 -7.00
CA GLN A 58 -12.91 -9.95 -6.56
C GLN A 58 -12.40 -10.47 -5.21
N GLU A 59 -11.09 -10.40 -4.98
CA GLU A 59 -10.52 -10.75 -3.66
C GLU A 59 -10.95 -9.75 -2.59
N LEU A 60 -10.94 -8.45 -2.90
CA LEU A 60 -11.34 -7.41 -1.95
C LEU A 60 -12.78 -7.58 -1.47
N VAL A 61 -13.72 -7.99 -2.33
CA VAL A 61 -15.13 -8.09 -1.91
C VAL A 61 -15.39 -9.19 -0.89
N ILE A 62 -14.60 -10.27 -0.90
CA ILE A 62 -14.71 -11.37 0.07
C ILE A 62 -13.90 -11.13 1.35
N LEU A 63 -13.09 -10.07 1.39
CA LEU A 63 -12.25 -9.71 2.52
C LEU A 63 -12.94 -8.76 3.51
N ASN A 64 -12.44 -8.76 4.74
CA ASN A 64 -12.77 -7.84 5.81
C ASN A 64 -11.51 -7.56 6.63
N VAL A 65 -11.42 -6.40 7.28
CA VAL A 65 -10.40 -6.11 8.29
C VAL A 65 -10.40 -7.13 9.45
N THR A 66 -11.57 -7.54 9.96
CA THR A 66 -11.70 -8.38 11.18
C THR A 66 -12.20 -9.79 10.92
N GLY A 67 -12.63 -10.11 9.69
CA GLY A 67 -13.27 -11.39 9.37
C GLY A 67 -14.72 -11.54 9.86
N ALA A 68 -15.35 -10.45 10.33
CA ALA A 68 -16.77 -10.45 10.67
C ALA A 68 -17.68 -10.72 9.44
N ASN A 69 -18.90 -11.19 9.71
CA ASN A 69 -19.96 -11.48 8.73
C ASN A 69 -19.59 -12.56 7.70
N GLY A 70 -18.78 -13.56 8.08
CA GLY A 70 -18.42 -14.69 7.20
C GLY A 70 -17.40 -14.34 6.10
N HIS A 71 -16.84 -13.13 6.12
CA HIS A 71 -15.77 -12.72 5.21
C HIS A 71 -14.40 -13.15 5.73
N SER A 72 -13.45 -13.37 4.83
CA SER A 72 -12.08 -13.71 5.24
C SER A 72 -11.35 -12.48 5.78
N PRO A 73 -10.61 -12.58 6.90
CA PRO A 73 -9.83 -11.46 7.40
C PRO A 73 -8.64 -11.16 6.49
N ILE A 74 -8.30 -9.89 6.30
CA ILE A 74 -7.03 -9.48 5.72
C ILE A 74 -5.91 -9.91 6.66
N SER A 75 -4.82 -10.42 6.09
CA SER A 75 -3.63 -10.79 6.86
C SER A 75 -3.16 -9.63 7.74
N LYS A 76 -2.92 -9.91 9.03
CA LYS A 76 -2.37 -8.94 9.98
C LYS A 76 -1.03 -8.37 9.50
N ASN A 77 -0.24 -9.16 8.78
CA ASN A 77 1.03 -8.72 8.21
C ASN A 77 0.82 -7.67 7.11
N VAL A 78 -0.22 -7.80 6.29
CA VAL A 78 -0.60 -6.79 5.29
C VAL A 78 -1.03 -5.50 5.95
N VAL A 79 -1.91 -5.58 6.95
CA VAL A 79 -2.36 -4.39 7.70
C VAL A 79 -1.18 -3.68 8.37
N ASN A 80 -0.30 -4.42 9.04
CA ASN A 80 0.86 -3.85 9.72
C ASN A 80 1.92 -3.34 8.75
N ALA A 81 2.10 -3.97 7.57
CA ALA A 81 2.99 -3.47 6.54
C ALA A 81 2.49 -2.15 5.96
N ILE A 82 1.20 -2.03 5.67
CA ILE A 82 0.58 -0.78 5.21
C ILE A 82 0.68 0.29 6.31
N LEU A 83 0.38 -0.05 7.57
CA LEU A 83 0.53 0.87 8.69
C LEU A 83 1.98 1.36 8.81
N GLY A 84 2.92 0.43 8.81
CA GLY A 84 4.35 0.69 8.88
C GLY A 84 4.80 1.59 7.72
N PHE A 85 4.36 1.31 6.50
CA PHE A 85 4.66 2.12 5.33
C PHE A 85 4.09 3.55 5.43
N CYS A 86 2.82 3.69 5.81
CA CYS A 86 2.19 5.02 5.93
C CYS A 86 2.76 5.83 7.11
N LEU A 87 3.26 5.18 8.17
CA LEU A 87 3.92 5.83 9.31
C LEU A 87 5.40 6.12 9.04
N ALA A 88 6.10 5.20 8.38
CA ALA A 88 7.52 5.28 8.05
C ALA A 88 7.70 5.97 6.70
N PHE A 89 7.56 7.29 6.67
CA PHE A 89 8.02 8.08 5.52
C PHE A 89 9.55 8.25 5.57
N THR A 90 10.28 7.15 5.44
CA THR A 90 11.74 7.14 5.26
C THR A 90 12.16 5.93 4.44
N HIS A 91 12.05 6.04 3.11
CA HIS A 91 12.97 5.33 2.23
C HIS A 91 13.66 6.35 1.34
N GLU A 92 14.98 6.42 1.47
CA GLU A 92 15.87 7.20 0.61
C GLU A 92 15.57 6.86 -0.86
N GLY A 93 15.06 7.83 -1.63
CA GLY A 93 14.94 7.71 -3.08
C GLY A 93 13.57 7.98 -3.72
N CYS A 94 12.45 8.11 -2.98
CA CYS A 94 11.13 8.39 -3.57
C CYS A 94 10.63 9.85 -3.38
N GLY A 95 11.45 10.79 -2.89
CA GLY A 95 11.31 12.21 -3.22
C GLY A 95 10.23 13.08 -2.57
N ARG A 96 9.68 12.78 -1.37
CA ARG A 96 8.85 13.75 -0.61
C ARG A 96 9.41 14.11 0.77
N LYS A 97 9.34 15.40 1.12
CA LYS A 97 9.64 15.92 2.47
C LYS A 97 8.45 15.65 3.39
N LYS A 98 8.73 15.35 4.66
CA LYS A 98 7.74 15.07 5.73
C LYS A 98 6.63 16.14 5.76
N ASP A 99 5.39 15.75 5.48
CA ASP A 99 4.23 16.60 5.75
C ASP A 99 3.82 16.51 7.21
N LYS A 100 3.54 17.66 7.84
CA LYS A 100 3.23 17.80 9.28
C LYS A 100 1.90 17.13 9.69
N GLN A 101 1.05 16.73 8.74
CA GLN A 101 -0.27 16.13 9.00
C GLN A 101 -0.24 14.61 9.30
N GLN A 102 0.86 13.91 9.05
CA GLN A 102 0.99 12.44 9.22
C GLN A 102 1.07 11.97 10.68
N SER A 103 1.25 12.89 11.64
CA SER A 103 1.42 12.61 13.08
C SER A 103 0.19 12.02 13.80
N LYS A 104 -0.91 11.71 13.09
CA LYS A 104 -2.18 11.27 13.68
C LYS A 104 -2.73 9.94 13.11
N LEU A 105 -1.97 9.22 12.27
CA LEU A 105 -2.41 7.91 11.78
C LEU A 105 -2.30 6.88 12.92
N THR A 106 -3.40 6.17 13.17
CA THR A 106 -3.49 5.10 14.18
C THR A 106 -4.07 3.86 13.55
N LEU A 107 -3.84 2.68 14.15
CA LEU A 107 -4.38 1.42 13.65
C LEU A 107 -5.92 1.46 13.46
N PRO A 108 -6.74 2.03 14.37
CA PRO A 108 -8.18 2.19 14.14
C PRO A 108 -8.53 3.10 12.97
N LYS A 109 -7.72 4.11 12.65
CA LYS A 109 -7.91 4.94 11.45
C LYS A 109 -7.55 4.17 10.18
N LEU A 110 -6.45 3.41 10.21
CA LEU A 110 -6.09 2.56 9.08
C LEU A 110 -7.16 1.51 8.78
N HIS A 111 -7.70 0.84 9.81
CA HIS A 111 -8.80 -0.09 9.65
C HIS A 111 -10.01 0.55 8.97
N ARG A 112 -10.34 1.80 9.31
CA ARG A 112 -11.42 2.55 8.65
C ARG A 112 -11.12 2.81 7.17
N TYR A 113 -9.88 3.16 6.82
CA TYR A 113 -9.48 3.33 5.43
C TYR A 113 -9.58 2.03 4.64
N ILE A 114 -9.03 0.93 5.16
CA ILE A 114 -9.12 -0.39 4.51
C ILE A 114 -10.58 -0.82 4.35
N ALA A 115 -11.42 -0.66 5.37
CA ALA A 115 -12.84 -0.98 5.29
C ALA A 115 -13.56 -0.13 4.24
N GLY A 116 -13.26 1.17 4.17
CA GLY A 116 -13.76 2.07 3.14
C GLY A 116 -13.34 1.62 1.73
N THR A 117 -12.07 1.26 1.54
CA THR A 117 -11.54 0.73 0.28
C THR A 117 -12.28 -0.53 -0.17
N ILE A 118 -12.46 -1.50 0.73
CA ILE A 118 -13.23 -2.73 0.45
C ILE A 118 -14.67 -2.40 0.06
N GLN A 119 -15.31 -1.48 0.78
CA GLN A 119 -16.68 -1.08 0.47
C GLN A 119 -16.80 -0.39 -0.89
N THR A 120 -15.84 0.46 -1.26
CA THR A 120 -15.77 1.06 -2.59
C THR A 120 -15.60 -0.02 -3.67
N ALA A 121 -14.68 -0.96 -3.51
CA ALA A 121 -14.50 -2.08 -4.44
C ALA A 121 -15.79 -2.90 -4.64
N ARG A 122 -16.55 -3.13 -3.54
CA ARG A 122 -17.86 -3.79 -3.60
C ARG A 122 -18.88 -2.99 -4.39
N ASN A 123 -18.96 -1.69 -4.18
CA ASN A 123 -19.93 -0.82 -4.88
C ASN A 123 -19.65 -0.80 -6.39
N TYR A 124 -18.39 -0.62 -6.79
CA TYR A 124 -18.00 -0.65 -8.20
C TYR A 124 -18.29 -2.02 -8.85
N LEU A 125 -18.05 -3.13 -8.14
CA LEU A 125 -18.34 -4.46 -8.66
C LEU A 125 -19.84 -4.66 -8.89
N LYS A 126 -20.69 -4.17 -7.97
CA LYS A 126 -22.16 -4.21 -8.12
C LYS A 126 -22.64 -3.38 -9.32
N GLU A 127 -21.94 -2.30 -9.65
CA GLU A 127 -22.22 -1.47 -10.82
C GLU A 127 -21.65 -2.04 -12.13
N GLY A 128 -20.94 -3.17 -12.09
CA GLY A 128 -20.26 -3.74 -13.26
C GLY A 128 -19.09 -2.88 -13.74
N LYS A 129 -18.51 -2.06 -12.87
CA LYS A 129 -17.41 -1.14 -13.17
C LYS A 129 -16.11 -1.62 -12.54
N ASP A 130 -15.01 -1.33 -13.21
CA ASP A 130 -13.67 -1.45 -12.65
C ASP A 130 -13.41 -0.30 -11.68
N TRP A 131 -12.98 -0.65 -10.47
CA TRP A 131 -12.64 0.34 -9.46
C TRP A 131 -11.35 1.11 -9.82
N LYS A 132 -11.44 2.44 -9.87
CA LYS A 132 -10.31 3.36 -10.05
C LYS A 132 -9.99 4.10 -8.75
N VAL A 133 -8.70 4.25 -8.44
CA VAL A 133 -8.27 5.10 -7.31
C VAL A 133 -8.26 6.53 -7.83
N LYS A 134 -8.79 7.49 -7.07
CA LYS A 134 -8.99 8.89 -7.52
C LYS A 134 -7.76 9.53 -8.19
N SER A 135 -6.55 9.19 -7.74
CA SER A 135 -5.31 9.69 -8.36
C SER A 135 -5.07 9.19 -9.79
N GLU A 136 -5.67 8.08 -10.19
CA GLU A 136 -5.66 7.56 -11.57
C GLU A 136 -6.71 8.27 -12.46
N GLU A 137 -7.68 8.97 -11.87
CA GLU A 137 -8.69 9.74 -12.62
C GLU A 137 -8.17 11.14 -13.03
N GLU A 138 -7.17 11.68 -12.30
CA GLU A 138 -6.56 12.98 -12.59
C GLU A 138 -5.46 12.91 -13.68
N GLU A 139 -5.04 11.72 -14.12
CA GLU A 139 -4.01 11.52 -15.16
C GLU A 139 -4.50 11.71 -16.62
N TYR A 140 -5.77 12.08 -16.84
CA TYR A 140 -6.37 12.23 -18.19
C TYR A 140 -7.05 13.59 -18.44
N THR A 141 -6.49 14.67 -17.89
CA THR A 141 -6.77 16.04 -18.35
C THR A 141 -5.46 16.81 -18.51
N GLN A 142 -4.78 16.60 -19.63
CA GLN A 142 -3.84 17.54 -20.22
C GLN A 142 -4.26 17.81 -21.66
#